data_AF-A0A4R1B1Y0-F1
#
_entry.id   AF-A0A4R1B1Y0-F1
#
_cell.length_a   1.000
_cell.length_b   1.000
_cell.length_c   1.000
_cell.angle_alpha   90.00
_cell.angle_beta   90.00
_cell.angle_gamma   90.00
#
_symmetry.space_group_name_H-M   'P 1'
#
loop_
_entity.id
_entity.type
_entity.pdbx_description
1 polymer ?
#
loop_
_entity_poly.entity_id
_entity_poly.type
_entity_poly.pdbx_seq_one_letter_code
_entity_poly.pdbx_strand_id
1 'polypeptide(L)' 'MKEGDADANYAYYALHKLRILPHELMNMSLREKAVIYAMIDYRIEQDRKEEAKARMMSRNKR' A
#
# COMPACT_ATOMS: atom_id res chain seq x y z
N MET A 1 7.65 13.23 -7.18
CA MET A 1 6.44 12.38 -7.14
C MET A 1 5.38 13.11 -7.94
N LYS A 2 4.90 12.54 -9.05
CA LYS A 2 3.83 13.15 -9.86
C LYS A 2 2.48 12.78 -9.21
N GLU A 3 1.71 13.78 -8.81
CA GLU A 3 0.45 13.61 -8.05
C GLU A 3 -0.60 12.71 -8.72
N GLY A 4 -0.56 12.53 -10.05
CA GLY A 4 -1.46 11.63 -10.76
C GLY A 4 -1.19 10.12 -10.57
N ASP A 5 0.02 9.74 -10.11
CA ASP A 5 0.37 8.33 -9.89
C ASP A 5 0.01 7.84 -8.48
N ALA A 6 -0.14 8.73 -7.51
CA ALA A 6 -0.33 8.36 -6.11
C ALA A 6 -1.67 7.64 -5.90
N ASP A 7 -2.77 8.26 -6.35
CA ASP A 7 -4.12 7.68 -6.24
C ASP A 7 -4.25 6.38 -7.04
N ALA A 8 -3.61 6.29 -8.20
CA ALA A 8 -3.59 5.07 -9.02
C ALA A 8 -2.88 3.91 -8.29
N ASN A 9 -1.76 4.20 -7.62
CA ASN A 9 -1.03 3.20 -6.83
C ASN A 9 -1.82 2.75 -5.60
N TYR A 10 -2.51 3.66 -4.91
CA TYR A 10 -3.40 3.31 -3.79
C TYR A 10 -4.59 2.48 -4.26
N ALA A 11 -5.21 2.82 -5.38
CA ALA A 11 -6.31 2.05 -5.96
C ALA A 11 -5.86 0.64 -6.40
N TYR A 12 -4.67 0.52 -7.00
CA TYR A 12 -4.07 -0.77 -7.36
C TYR A 12 -3.81 -1.63 -6.12
N TYR A 13 -3.24 -1.05 -5.06
CA TYR A 13 -2.99 -1.75 -3.80
C TYR A 13 -4.29 -2.19 -3.12
N ALA A 14 -5.31 -1.32 -3.07
CA ALA A 14 -6.61 -1.64 -2.50
C ALA A 14 -7.29 -2.80 -3.25
N LEU A 15 -7.24 -2.81 -4.58
CA LEU A 15 -7.82 -3.88 -5.39
C LEU A 15 -7.04 -5.20 -5.26
N HIS A 16 -5.71 -5.16 -5.40
CA HIS A 16 -4.90 -6.39 -5.44
C HIS A 16 -4.59 -6.99 -4.07
N LYS A 17 -4.46 -6.16 -3.03
CA LYS A 17 -4.05 -6.60 -1.69
C LYS A 17 -5.20 -6.60 -0.68
N LEU A 18 -6.10 -5.62 -0.75
CA LEU A 18 -7.25 -5.53 0.16
C LEU A 18 -8.53 -6.12 -0.44
N ARG A 19 -8.55 -6.43 -1.75
CA ARG A 19 -9.73 -6.92 -2.49
C ARG A 19 -10.92 -5.95 -2.41
N ILE A 20 -10.66 -4.66 -2.22
CA ILE A 20 -11.67 -3.60 -2.23
C ILE A 20 -11.81 -3.12 -3.67
N LEU A 21 -13.02 -3.15 -4.22
CA LEU A 21 -13.23 -2.66 -5.58
C LEU A 21 -13.10 -1.13 -5.61
N PRO A 22 -12.52 -0.53 -6.67
CA PRO A 22 -12.34 0.91 -6.74
C PRO A 22 -13.64 1.72 -6.53
N HIS A 23 -14.78 1.19 -7.01
CA HIS A 23 -16.08 1.82 -6.80
C HIS A 23 -16.56 1.77 -5.34
N GLU A 24 -16.23 0.70 -4.61
CA GLU A 24 -16.53 0.60 -3.17
C GLU A 24 -15.72 1.63 -2.40
N LEU A 25 -14.42 1.74 -2.70
CA LEU A 25 -13.56 2.76 -2.11
C LEU A 25 -14.06 4.17 -2.43
N MET A 26 -14.48 4.45 -3.67
CA MET A 26 -15.02 5.76 -4.06
C MET A 26 -16.33 6.10 -3.34
N ASN A 27 -17.15 5.11 -3.01
CA ASN A 27 -18.41 5.30 -2.29
C ASN A 27 -18.25 5.46 -0.78
N MET A 28 -17.07 5.16 -0.21
CA MET A 28 -16.79 5.35 1.22
C MET A 28 -16.79 6.83 1.63
N SER A 29 -17.11 7.08 2.90
CA SER A 29 -16.99 8.41 3.49
C SER A 29 -15.52 8.87 3.57
N LEU A 30 -15.30 10.18 3.66
CA LEU A 30 -13.95 10.75 3.73
C LEU A 30 -13.13 10.18 4.90
N ARG A 31 -13.77 9.92 6.04
CA ARG A 31 -13.11 9.34 7.22
C ARG A 31 -12.67 7.90 6.96
N GLU A 32 -13.52 7.08 6.35
CA GLU A 32 -13.19 5.69 6.03
C GLU A 32 -12.06 5.62 5.00
N LYS A 33 -12.11 6.46 3.96
CA LYS A 33 -11.02 6.58 2.98
C LYS A 33 -9.69 6.94 3.64
N ALA A 34 -9.70 7.92 4.56
CA ALA A 34 -8.49 8.32 5.27
C ALA A 34 -7.90 7.19 6.12
N VAL A 35 -8.74 6.39 6.79
CA VAL A 35 -8.30 5.21 7.55
C VAL A 35 -7.69 4.16 6.63
N ILE A 36 -8.35 3.85 5.50
CA ILE A 36 -7.84 2.89 4.52
C ILE A 36 -6.49 3.35 3.96
N TYR A 37 -6.35 4.62 3.59
CA TYR A 37 -5.09 5.17 3.10
C TYR A 37 -3.98 5.07 4.16
N ALA A 38 -4.25 5.41 5.42
CA ALA A 38 -3.28 5.27 6.50
C ALA A 38 -2.85 3.80 6.73
N MET A 39 -3.77 2.84 6.60
CA MET A 39 -3.44 1.42 6.69
C MET A 39 -2.58 0.95 5.51
N ILE A 40 -2.85 1.45 4.30
CA ILE A 40 -2.03 1.13 3.11
C ILE A 40 -0.62 1.69 3.29
N ASP A 41 -0.48 2.95 3.72
CA ASP A 41 0.82 3.56 4.01
C ASP A 41 1.62 2.74 5.02
N TYR A 42 0.99 2.35 6.12
CA TYR A 42 1.62 1.51 7.13
C TYR A 42 2.10 0.18 6.54
N ARG A 43 1.28 -0.46 5.71
CA ARG A 43 1.62 -1.76 5.11
C ARG A 43 2.78 -1.64 4.11
N ILE A 44 2.80 -0.60 3.27
CA ILE A 44 3.90 -0.32 2.35
C ILE A 44 5.21 -0.14 3.13
N GLU A 45 5.17 0.55 4.27
CA GLU A 45 6.36 0.74 5.10
C GLU A 45 6.87 -0.59 5.68
N GLN A 46 5.97 -1.46 6.16
CA GLN A 46 6.33 -2.79 6.66
C GLN A 46 6.89 -3.68 5.57
N ASP A 47 6.23 -3.74 4.40
CA ASP A 47 6.70 -4.52 3.24
C ASP A 47 8.13 -4.11 2.85
N ARG A 48 8.39 -2.79 2.80
CA ARG A 48 9.74 -2.26 2.52
C ARG A 48 10.77 -2.68 3.58
N LYS A 49 10.39 -2.68 4.86
CA LYS A 49 11.27 -3.12 5.97
C LYS A 49 11.57 -4.62 5.88
N GLU A 50 10.56 -5.43 5.58
CA GLU A 50 10.70 -6.88 5.39
C GLU A 50 11.61 -7.20 4.19
N GLU A 51 11.41 -6.53 3.05
CA GLU A 51 12.28 -6.67 1.89
C GLU A 51 13.73 -6.28 2.18
N ALA A 52 13.94 -5.17 2.90
CA ALA A 52 15.27 -4.74 3.31
C ALA A 52 15.96 -5.80 4.19
N LYS A 53 15.24 -6.35 5.18
CA LYS A 53 15.75 -7.44 6.03
C LYS A 53 16.08 -8.69 5.21
N ALA A 54 15.19 -9.11 4.31
CA ALA A 54 15.40 -10.27 3.45
C ALA A 54 16.62 -10.10 2.54
N ARG A 55 16.83 -8.91 1.98
CA ARG A 55 18.02 -8.57 1.17
C ARG A 55 19.31 -8.58 2.01
N MET A 56 19.26 -8.13 3.27
CA MET A 56 20.42 -8.19 4.17
C MET A 56 20.77 -9.65 4.51
N MET A 57 19.77 -10.47 4.86
CA MET A 57 19.97 -11.88 5.17
C MET A 57 20.51 -12.66 3.96
N SER A 58 20.03 -12.38 2.75
CA SER A 58 20.52 -13.04 1.54
C SER A 58 21.96 -12.64 1.17
N ARG A 59 22.38 -11.40 1.47
CA ARG A 59 23.78 -10.97 1.34
C ARG A 59 24.70 -11.64 2.36
N ASN A 60 24.24 -11.86 3.58
CA ASN A 60 25.05 -12.49 4.63
C ASN A 60 25.19 -14.02 4.49
N LYS A 61 24.43 -14.63 3.56
CA LYS A 61 24.47 -16.07 3.26
C LYS A 61 25.37 -16.42 2.05
N ARG A 62 25.91 -15.42 1.34
CA ARG A 62 26.91 -15.58 0.28
C ARG A 62 28.31 -15.39 0.85
#